data_AF-A0A8T6C4B4-F1
#
_entry.id   AF-A0A8T6C4B4-F1
#
_cell.length_a   1.000
_cell.length_b   1.000
_cell.length_c   1.000
_cell.angle_alpha   90.00
_cell.angle_beta   90.00
_cell.angle_gamma   90.00
#
_symmetry.space_group_name_H-M   'P 1'
#
loop_
_entity.id
_entity.type
_entity.pdbx_description
1 polymer ?
#
loop_
_entity_poly.entity_id
_entity_poly.type
_entity_poly.pdbx_seq_one_letter_code
_entity_poly.pdbx_strand_id
1 'polypeptide(L)'
;MKPLQRPSPPRNCYSAGDVLAVAVIRTITKDFSIRVGALTTVADDLIKTCNDHSWLVLERSQLVIFLSEETIEVHPEEARIQFRASALVVLLRPLAARIREVLLADHGAAEQGMFPFPPAARPTGAPALSRRHQS
;
A
#
# COMPACT_ATOMS: atom_id res chain seq x y z
N MET A 1 -4.02 29.23 -35.22
CA MET A 1 -4.13 27.75 -35.24
C MET A 1 -3.65 27.23 -33.90
N LYS A 2 -4.50 26.54 -33.13
CA LYS A 2 -4.14 25.96 -31.83
C LYS A 2 -3.76 24.49 -32.04
N PRO A 3 -2.65 23.97 -31.49
CA PRO A 3 -2.24 22.60 -31.76
C PRO A 3 -3.27 21.62 -31.22
N LEU A 4 -3.56 20.57 -31.99
CA LEU A 4 -4.36 19.42 -31.56
C LEU A 4 -3.55 18.66 -30.51
N GLN A 5 -3.83 18.91 -29.22
CA GLN A 5 -3.28 18.07 -28.16
C GLN A 5 -3.97 16.70 -28.26
N ARG A 6 -3.19 15.65 -28.56
CA ARG A 6 -3.67 14.27 -28.45
C ARG A 6 -4.05 14.00 -26.99
N PRO A 7 -5.18 13.35 -26.71
CA PRO A 7 -5.47 12.88 -25.36
C PRO A 7 -4.34 11.94 -24.92
N SER A 8 -3.74 12.25 -23.76
CA SER A 8 -2.73 11.38 -23.16
C SER A 8 -3.36 10.01 -22.90
N PRO A 9 -2.65 8.89 -23.16
CA PRO A 9 -3.17 7.57 -22.81
C PRO A 9 -3.48 7.51 -21.31
N PRO A 10 -4.51 6.74 -20.89
CA PRO A 10 -4.82 6.57 -19.49
C PRO A 10 -3.57 6.06 -18.77
N ARG A 11 -3.17 6.78 -17.72
CA ARG A 11 -2.15 6.27 -16.81
C ARG A 11 -2.77 5.08 -16.10
N ASN A 12 -2.16 3.90 -16.21
CA ASN A 12 -2.56 2.77 -15.37
C ASN A 12 -2.29 3.18 -13.92
N CYS A 13 -3.35 3.46 -13.17
CA CYS A 13 -3.27 3.81 -11.77
C CYS A 13 -3.10 2.53 -10.97
N TYR A 14 -1.85 2.09 -10.81
CA TYR A 14 -1.52 1.01 -9.88
C TYR A 14 -1.49 1.55 -8.45
N SER A 15 -2.11 0.83 -7.54
CA SER A 15 -2.02 1.10 -6.11
C SER A 15 -0.70 0.56 -5.54
N ALA A 16 -0.37 0.95 -4.30
CA ALA A 16 0.73 0.31 -3.56
C ALA A 16 0.47 -1.20 -3.32
N GLY A 17 -0.81 -1.58 -3.15
CA GLY A 17 -1.22 -2.97 -2.99
C GLY A 17 -0.96 -3.81 -4.24
N ASP A 18 -1.21 -3.26 -5.43
CA ASP A 18 -0.93 -3.93 -6.71
C ASP A 18 0.58 -4.22 -6.85
N VAL A 19 1.41 -3.24 -6.51
CA VAL A 19 2.88 -3.40 -6.55
C VAL A 19 3.35 -4.47 -5.55
N LEU A 20 2.76 -4.52 -4.35
CA LEU A 20 3.06 -5.56 -3.37
C LEU A 20 2.61 -6.94 -3.84
N ALA A 21 1.41 -7.08 -4.39
CA ALA A 21 0.90 -8.33 -4.93
C ALA A 21 1.82 -8.87 -6.04
N VAL A 22 2.26 -8.01 -6.96
CA VAL A 22 3.23 -8.37 -8.00
C VAL A 22 4.59 -8.76 -7.40
N ALA A 23 5.04 -8.07 -6.35
CA ALA A 23 6.27 -8.45 -5.66
C ALA A 23 6.16 -9.83 -5.00
N VAL A 24 5.01 -10.18 -4.43
CA VAL A 24 4.72 -11.52 -3.88
C VAL A 24 4.74 -12.57 -5.00
N ILE A 25 4.01 -12.35 -6.10
CA ILE A 25 4.00 -13.26 -7.27
C ILE A 25 5.42 -13.46 -7.80
N ARG A 26 6.20 -12.38 -7.94
CA ARG A 26 7.59 -12.45 -8.38
C ARG A 26 8.45 -13.27 -7.42
N THR A 27 8.26 -13.11 -6.11
CA THR A 27 9.01 -13.86 -5.09
C THR A 27 8.68 -15.35 -5.19
N ILE A 28 7.39 -15.69 -5.30
CA ILE A 28 6.94 -17.08 -5.43
C ILE A 28 7.48 -17.72 -6.71
N THR A 29 7.36 -17.02 -7.84
CA THR A 29 7.79 -17.55 -9.14
C THR A 29 9.30 -17.66 -9.27
N LYS A 30 10.06 -16.72 -8.69
CA LYS A 30 11.53 -16.68 -8.78
C LYS A 30 12.20 -17.58 -7.75
N ASP A 31 11.78 -17.49 -6.49
CA ASP A 31 12.51 -18.09 -5.39
C ASP A 31 12.02 -19.53 -5.11
N PHE A 32 10.74 -19.82 -5.40
CA PHE A 32 10.17 -21.16 -5.24
C PHE A 32 9.97 -21.91 -6.57
N SER A 33 10.37 -21.31 -7.70
CA SER A 33 10.24 -21.90 -9.05
C SER A 33 8.81 -22.34 -9.40
N ILE A 34 7.80 -21.74 -8.78
CA ILE A 34 6.40 -22.02 -9.07
C ILE A 34 6.03 -21.32 -10.37
N ARG A 35 5.42 -22.05 -11.30
CA ARG A 35 4.98 -21.46 -12.58
C ARG A 35 3.90 -20.42 -12.34
N VAL A 36 3.97 -19.29 -13.03
CA VAL A 36 2.93 -18.24 -12.94
C VAL A 36 1.53 -18.79 -13.25
N GLY A 37 1.42 -19.76 -14.15
CA GLY A 37 0.17 -20.44 -14.47
C GLY A 37 -0.45 -21.23 -13.31
N ALA A 38 0.31 -21.57 -12.27
CA ALA A 38 -0.22 -22.19 -11.05
C ALA A 38 -0.76 -21.16 -10.05
N LEU A 39 -0.49 -19.87 -10.27
CA LEU A 39 -0.95 -18.78 -9.40
C LEU A 39 -2.19 -18.08 -9.96
N THR A 40 -2.63 -18.42 -11.18
CA THR A 40 -3.75 -17.73 -11.84
C THR A 40 -5.05 -17.86 -11.08
N THR A 41 -5.26 -18.96 -10.34
CA THR A 41 -6.45 -19.20 -9.53
C THR A 41 -6.52 -18.29 -8.31
N VAL A 42 -5.38 -17.83 -7.80
CA VAL A 42 -5.27 -17.03 -6.57
C VAL A 42 -4.79 -15.59 -6.83
N ALA A 43 -4.46 -15.23 -8.06
CA ALA A 43 -3.86 -13.95 -8.40
C ALA A 43 -4.81 -12.76 -8.15
N ASP A 44 -6.08 -12.90 -8.53
CA ASP A 44 -7.09 -11.86 -8.33
C ASP A 44 -7.35 -11.65 -6.84
N ASP A 45 -7.47 -12.74 -6.08
CA ASP A 45 -7.63 -12.69 -4.63
C ASP A 45 -6.40 -12.12 -3.94
N LEU A 46 -5.19 -12.37 -4.45
CA LEU A 46 -3.96 -11.78 -3.91
C LEU A 46 -3.97 -10.26 -4.09
N ILE A 47 -4.26 -9.79 -5.31
CA ILE A 47 -4.32 -8.37 -5.62
C ILE A 47 -5.38 -7.69 -4.76
N LYS A 48 -6.59 -8.27 -4.71
CA LYS A 48 -7.68 -7.79 -3.87
C LYS A 48 -7.27 -7.74 -2.40
N THR A 49 -6.69 -8.81 -1.88
CA THR A 49 -6.22 -8.89 -0.49
C THR A 49 -5.21 -7.80 -0.16
N CYS A 50 -4.26 -7.53 -1.05
CA CYS A 50 -3.27 -6.46 -0.87
C CYS A 50 -3.87 -5.05 -1.01
N ASN A 51 -5.02 -4.90 -1.67
CA ASN A 51 -5.73 -3.63 -1.81
C ASN A 51 -6.73 -3.36 -0.68
N ASP A 52 -7.31 -4.40 -0.10
CA ASP A 52 -8.32 -4.30 0.98
C ASP A 52 -7.69 -3.97 2.35
N HIS A 53 -6.37 -4.15 2.50
CA HIS A 53 -5.65 -3.86 3.74
C HIS A 53 -4.81 -2.59 3.65
N SER A 54 -4.77 -1.82 4.73
CA SER A 54 -3.86 -0.68 4.82
C SER A 54 -2.39 -1.13 4.75
N TRP A 55 -1.53 -0.28 4.18
CA TRP A 55 -0.09 -0.57 4.06
C TRP A 55 0.55 -0.93 5.41
N LEU A 56 0.21 -0.23 6.49
CA LEU A 56 0.73 -0.49 7.83
C LEU A 56 0.38 -1.88 8.35
N VAL A 57 -0.81 -2.39 8.00
CA VAL A 57 -1.22 -3.76 8.34
C VAL A 57 -0.37 -4.75 7.54
N LEU A 58 -0.28 -4.56 6.22
CA LEU A 58 0.47 -5.45 5.33
C LEU A 58 1.94 -5.57 5.75
N GLU A 59 2.58 -4.48 6.20
CA GLU A 59 3.97 -4.49 6.67
C GLU A 59 4.23 -5.35 7.92
N ARG A 60 3.18 -5.66 8.67
CA ARG A 60 3.24 -6.44 9.91
C ARG A 60 2.51 -7.77 9.77
N SER A 61 2.33 -8.20 8.52
CA SER A 61 1.60 -9.39 8.18
C SER A 61 2.45 -10.40 7.42
N GLN A 62 2.01 -11.64 7.51
CA GLN A 62 2.40 -12.70 6.61
C GLN A 62 1.19 -13.12 5.78
N LEU A 63 1.46 -13.46 4.53
CA LEU A 63 0.47 -13.98 3.61
C LEU A 63 0.63 -15.50 3.54
N VAL A 64 -0.47 -16.22 3.74
CA VAL A 64 -0.53 -17.68 3.60
C VAL A 64 -1.35 -18.02 2.37
N ILE A 65 -0.76 -18.77 1.45
CA ILE A 65 -1.39 -19.17 0.20
C ILE A 65 -1.54 -20.69 0.18
N PHE A 66 -2.78 -21.16 0.09
CA PHE A 66 -3.10 -22.57 -0.10
C PHE A 66 -3.46 -22.80 -1.57
N LEU A 67 -2.48 -23.20 -2.39
CA LEU A 67 -2.68 -23.35 -3.83
C LEU A 67 -3.72 -24.42 -4.19
N SER A 68 -3.82 -25.50 -3.40
CA SER A 68 -4.81 -26.57 -3.63
C SER A 68 -6.23 -26.19 -3.24
N GLU A 69 -6.37 -25.24 -2.31
CA GLU A 69 -7.66 -24.76 -1.81
C GLU A 69 -8.08 -23.46 -2.50
N GLU A 70 -7.20 -22.89 -3.33
CA GLU A 70 -7.39 -21.61 -4.00
C GLU A 70 -7.70 -20.46 -3.03
N THR A 71 -7.12 -20.52 -1.82
CA THR A 71 -7.35 -19.53 -0.77
C THR A 71 -6.09 -18.77 -0.39
N ILE A 72 -6.30 -17.53 0.06
CA ILE A 72 -5.28 -16.66 0.60
C ILE A 72 -5.76 -16.12 1.94
N GLU A 73 -4.87 -16.13 2.93
CA GLU A 73 -5.13 -15.60 4.25
C GLU A 73 -4.04 -14.60 4.65
N VAL A 74 -4.45 -13.50 5.29
CA VAL A 74 -3.55 -12.53 5.89
C VAL A 74 -3.55 -12.73 7.39
N HIS A 75 -2.37 -12.91 7.95
CA HIS A 75 -2.18 -13.08 9.38
C HIS A 75 -1.17 -12.07 9.91
N PRO A 76 -1.23 -11.67 11.19
CA PRO A 76 -0.10 -11.00 11.84
C PRO A 76 1.17 -11.82 11.67
N GLU A 77 2.31 -11.15 11.50
CA GLU A 77 3.61 -11.79 11.33
C GLU A 77 3.98 -12.72 12.50
N GLU A 78 3.54 -12.39 13.72
CA GLU A 78 3.80 -13.18 14.92
C GLU A 78 2.78 -14.31 15.16
N ALA A 79 1.78 -14.47 14.27
CA ALA A 79 0.73 -15.45 14.44
C ALA A 79 1.27 -16.89 14.30
N ARG A 80 0.88 -17.76 15.24
CA ARG A 80 1.10 -19.20 15.13
C ARG A 80 0.01 -19.82 14.30
N ILE A 81 0.33 -20.17 13.05
CA ILE A 81 -0.61 -20.77 12.11
C ILE A 81 -0.44 -22.28 12.13
N GLN A 82 -1.56 -23.00 12.18
CA GLN A 82 -1.59 -24.44 12.02
C GLN A 82 -1.94 -24.77 10.57
N PHE A 83 -1.05 -25.45 9.88
CA PHE A 83 -1.27 -25.85 8.49
C PHE A 83 -1.96 -27.21 8.44
N ARG A 84 -3.12 -27.28 7.77
CA ARG A 84 -3.83 -28.53 7.49
C ARG A 84 -3.47 -29.12 6.13
N ALA A 85 -2.89 -28.30 5.25
CA ALA A 85 -2.43 -28.64 3.91
C ALA A 85 -1.12 -27.90 3.60
N SER A 86 -0.53 -28.20 2.44
CA SER A 86 0.66 -27.48 1.96
C SER A 86 0.34 -26.02 1.69
N ALA A 87 1.14 -25.13 2.27
CA ALA A 87 0.96 -23.68 2.14
C ALA A 87 2.29 -22.98 1.82
N LEU A 88 2.19 -21.87 1.10
CA LEU A 88 3.29 -20.93 0.95
C LEU A 88 3.09 -19.80 1.95
N VAL A 89 4.12 -19.49 2.73
CA VAL A 89 4.11 -18.37 3.67
C VAL A 89 5.07 -17.31 3.15
N VAL A 90 4.55 -16.11 2.92
CA VAL A 90 5.33 -14.96 2.45
C VAL A 90 5.27 -13.85 3.49
N LEU A 91 6.43 -13.51 4.06
CA LEU A 91 6.56 -12.35 4.93
C LEU A 91 6.48 -11.07 4.09
N LEU A 92 5.52 -10.20 4.40
CA LEU A 92 5.28 -9.01 3.61
C LEU A 92 6.22 -7.85 3.99
N ARG A 93 6.67 -7.80 5.25
CA ARG A 93 7.61 -6.77 5.75
C ARG A 93 8.82 -6.52 4.84
N PRO A 94 9.64 -7.52 4.45
CA PRO A 94 10.82 -7.27 3.61
C PRO A 94 10.46 -6.79 2.20
N LEU A 95 9.33 -7.25 1.64
CA LEU A 95 8.87 -6.82 0.33
C LEU A 95 8.39 -5.37 0.35
N ALA A 96 7.59 -5.02 1.36
CA ALA A 96 7.08 -3.67 1.57
C ALA A 96 8.21 -2.67 1.85
N ALA A 97 9.19 -3.04 2.69
CA ALA A 97 10.38 -2.22 2.94
C ALA A 97 11.14 -1.91 1.65
N ARG A 98 11.40 -2.93 0.81
CA ARG A 98 12.08 -2.76 -0.47
C ARG A 98 11.29 -1.87 -1.43
N ILE A 99 9.98 -2.02 -1.50
CA ILE A 99 9.12 -1.17 -2.34
C ILE A 99 9.22 0.29 -1.88
N ARG A 100 9.12 0.55 -0.57
CA ARG A 100 9.28 1.88 -0.01
C ARG A 100 10.63 2.50 -0.38
N GLU A 101 11.72 1.75 -0.20
CA GLU A 101 13.07 2.23 -0.51
C GLU A 101 13.20 2.66 -1.98
N VAL A 102 12.71 1.83 -2.91
CA VAL A 102 12.73 2.14 -4.35
C VAL A 102 11.91 3.39 -4.65
N LEU A 103 10.70 3.49 -4.07
CA LEU A 103 9.85 4.65 -4.28
C LEU A 103 10.50 5.93 -3.73
N LEU A 104 11.07 5.89 -2.52
CA LEU A 104 11.75 7.05 -1.93
C LEU A 104 12.98 7.47 -2.75
N ALA A 105 13.74 6.52 -3.29
CA ALA A 105 14.89 6.80 -4.14
C ALA A 105 14.49 7.52 -5.45
N ASP A 106 13.35 7.14 -6.05
CA ASP A 106 12.83 7.75 -7.27
C ASP A 106 12.31 9.18 -7.04
N HIS A 107 11.76 9.47 -5.85
CA HIS A 107 11.26 10.81 -5.50
C HIS A 107 12.37 11.82 -5.17
N GLY A 108 13.64 11.40 -5.02
CA GLY A 108 14.77 12.30 -4.77
C GLY A 108 15.12 13.24 -5.94
N ALA A 109 14.57 13.00 -7.14
CA ALA A 109 14.84 13.80 -8.35
C ALA A 109 13.63 14.62 -8.85
N ALA A 110 12.43 14.40 -8.30
CA ALA A 110 11.25 15.17 -8.64
C ALA A 110 11.11 16.33 -7.66
N GLU A 111 11.25 17.56 -8.15
CA GLU A 111 11.07 18.78 -7.37
C GLU A 111 9.78 18.69 -6.54
N GLN A 112 9.94 18.76 -5.20
CA GLN A 112 8.81 18.93 -4.30
C GLN A 112 8.13 20.25 -4.68
N GLY A 113 7.08 20.15 -5.50
CA GLY A 113 6.26 21.28 -5.86
C GLY A 113 5.80 21.96 -4.58
N MET A 114 6.18 23.22 -4.43
CA MET A 114 5.83 24.06 -3.28
C MET A 114 4.32 23.97 -3.05
N PHE A 115 3.92 23.23 -2.02
CA PHE A 115 2.53 23.21 -1.56
C PHE A 115 2.27 24.54 -0.85
N PRO A 116 1.45 25.44 -1.40
CA PRO A 116 0.99 26.57 -0.60
C PRO A 116 0.01 25.99 0.42
N PHE A 117 0.51 25.69 1.62
CA PHE A 117 -0.36 25.51 2.77
C PHE A 117 -1.08 26.86 2.97
N PRO A 118 -2.41 26.95 2.79
CA PRO A 118 -3.11 28.19 3.10
C PRO A 118 -2.89 28.45 4.60
N PRO A 119 -2.40 29.63 4.99
CA PRO A 119 -2.30 29.95 6.41
C PRO A 119 -3.70 29.83 7.00
N ALA A 120 -3.89 28.88 7.92
CA ALA A 120 -5.13 28.78 8.67
C ALA A 120 -5.32 30.10 9.41
N ALA A 121 -6.27 30.91 8.96
CA ALA A 121 -6.64 32.15 9.61
C ALA A 121 -7.16 31.78 11.01
N ARG A 122 -6.30 31.94 12.01
CA ARG A 122 -6.72 31.92 13.41
C ARG A 122 -7.65 33.12 13.57
N PRO A 123 -8.92 32.95 14.02
CA PRO A 123 -9.75 34.12 14.33
C PRO A 123 -8.99 34.96 15.37
N THR A 124 -8.58 36.14 14.93
CA THR A 124 -7.78 37.08 15.70
C THR A 124 -8.61 38.36 15.82
N GLY A 125 -9.01 38.68 17.06
CA GLY A 125 -9.77 39.88 17.41
C GLY A 125 -11.18 39.55 17.91
N ALA A 126 -11.65 40.04 19.06
CA ALA A 126 -11.15 41.16 19.85
C ALA A 126 -11.78 41.18 21.28
N PRO A 127 -11.38 42.12 22.16
CA PRO A 127 -11.32 41.93 23.61
C PRO A 127 -12.45 42.57 24.45
N ALA A 128 -12.47 42.17 25.72
CA ALA A 128 -12.79 42.91 26.95
C ALA A 128 -14.15 43.61 27.14
N LEU A 129 -14.86 43.18 28.20
CA LEU A 129 -15.53 44.10 29.12
C LEU A 129 -15.38 43.55 30.56
N SER A 130 -14.37 44.06 31.26
CA SER A 130 -14.35 44.06 32.73
C SER A 130 -15.38 45.08 33.23
N ARG A 131 -16.28 44.66 34.12
CA ARG A 131 -16.83 45.55 35.14
C ARG A 131 -16.79 44.81 36.49
N ARG A 132 -15.90 45.30 37.36
CA ARG A 132 -15.83 44.99 38.79
C ARG A 132 -17.09 45.51 39.49
N HIS A 133 -17.63 44.79 40.48
CA HIS A 133 -17.61 45.24 41.88
C HIS A 133 -18.09 44.16 42.85
N GLN A 134 -17.39 44.10 43.99
CA GLN A 134 -17.62 43.32 45.20
C GLN A 134 -18.96 43.65 45.87
N SER A 135 -19.59 42.68 46.53
CA SER A 135 -19.65 42.62 47.99
C SER A 135 -20.05 41.22 48.46
#